data_AF-A0A127SDW1-F1
#
_entry.id   AF-A0A127SDW1-F1
#
_cell.length_a   1.000
_cell.length_b   1.000
_cell.length_c   1.000
_cell.angle_alpha   90.00
_cell.angle_beta   90.00
_cell.angle_gamma   90.00
#
_symmetry.space_group_name_H-M   'P 1'
#
loop_
_entity.id
_entity.type
_entity.pdbx_description
1 polymer ?
#
loop_
_entity_poly.entity_id
_entity_poly.type
_entity_poly.pdbx_seq_one_letter_code
_entity_poly.pdbx_strand_id
1 'polypeptide(L)'
;MKKSPKTVLAENVKRMMDARKWSQSELGRQSGLGQSTISSILIEKVDTSIDKVEMLAKAFKLPTYALMIPDLDEAMFKHNGLGDI
;
A
#
# COMPACT_ATOMS: atom_id res chain seq x y z
N MET A 1 10.70 -18.81 1.95
CA MET A 1 10.85 -18.18 3.28
C MET A 1 9.56 -17.42 3.58
N LYS A 2 9.01 -17.47 4.80
CA LYS A 2 7.80 -16.70 5.15
C LYS A 2 8.16 -15.20 5.18
N LYS A 3 7.44 -14.35 4.44
CA LYS A 3 7.63 -12.89 4.43
C LYS A 3 7.04 -12.29 5.72
N SER A 4 7.68 -11.24 6.25
CA SER A 4 7.10 -10.48 7.36
C SER A 4 5.95 -9.59 6.86
N PRO A 5 5.00 -9.19 7.72
CA PRO A 5 3.96 -8.23 7.32
C PRO A 5 4.53 -6.90 6.79
N LYS A 6 5.66 -6.42 7.34
CA LYS A 6 6.34 -5.21 6.86
C LYS A 6 6.83 -5.38 5.42
N THR A 7 7.45 -6.52 5.13
CA THR A 7 7.96 -6.85 3.80
C THR A 7 6.82 -6.95 2.80
N VAL A 8 5.73 -7.63 3.16
CA VAL A 8 4.53 -7.73 2.30
C VAL A 8 3.94 -6.35 2.01
N LEU A 9 3.78 -5.52 3.05
CA LEU A 9 3.30 -4.15 2.88
C LEU A 9 4.21 -3.32 1.96
N ALA A 10 5.52 -3.33 2.18
CA ALA A 10 6.48 -2.56 1.40
C ALA A 10 6.48 -2.96 -0.08
N GLU A 11 6.51 -4.26 -0.36
CA GLU A 11 6.46 -4.80 -1.73
C GLU A 11 5.14 -4.45 -2.43
N ASN A 12 4.01 -4.59 -1.73
CA ASN A 12 2.70 -4.28 -2.29
C ASN A 12 2.57 -2.78 -2.57
N VAL A 13 2.93 -1.90 -1.64
CA VAL A 13 2.92 -0.44 -1.85
C VAL A 13 3.76 -0.08 -3.07
N LYS A 14 4.97 -0.67 -3.20
CA LYS A 14 5.82 -0.46 -4.38
C LYS A 14 5.15 -0.94 -5.66
N ARG A 15 4.58 -2.15 -5.68
CA ARG A 15 3.87 -2.71 -6.84
C ARG A 15 2.70 -1.82 -7.26
N MET A 16 1.90 -1.34 -6.32
CA MET A 16 0.76 -0.45 -6.59
C MET A 16 1.21 0.91 -7.16
N MET A 17 2.32 1.45 -6.65
CA MET A 17 2.94 2.67 -7.19
C MET A 17 3.41 2.46 -8.63
N ASP A 18 4.15 1.38 -8.90
CA ASP A 18 4.70 1.07 -10.22
C ASP A 18 3.56 0.88 -11.24
N ALA A 19 2.50 0.16 -10.88
CA ALA A 19 1.32 -0.05 -11.73
C ALA A 19 0.62 1.27 -12.13
N ARG A 20 0.68 2.29 -11.27
CA ARG A 20 0.09 3.63 -11.51
C ARG A 20 1.10 4.65 -12.03
N LYS A 21 2.38 4.27 -12.14
CA LYS A 21 3.50 5.19 -12.41
C LYS A 21 3.58 6.35 -11.41
N TRP A 22 3.26 6.07 -10.14
CA TRP A 22 3.29 7.05 -9.07
C TRP A 22 4.68 7.14 -8.43
N SER A 23 5.16 8.36 -8.21
CA SER A 23 6.31 8.62 -7.35
C SER A 23 5.90 8.56 -5.87
N GLN A 24 6.86 8.53 -4.94
CA GLN A 24 6.52 8.61 -3.50
C GLN A 24 5.85 9.95 -3.15
N SER A 25 6.18 11.03 -3.86
CA SER A 25 5.52 12.32 -3.69
C SER A 25 4.09 12.28 -4.19
N GLU A 26 3.83 11.60 -5.31
CA GLU A 26 2.48 11.38 -5.82
C GLU A 26 1.64 10.58 -4.84
N LEU A 27 2.14 9.43 -4.35
CA LEU A 27 1.45 8.64 -3.33
C LEU A 27 1.23 9.44 -2.05
N GLY A 28 2.17 10.31 -1.66
CA GLY A 28 2.00 11.21 -0.53
C GLY A 28 0.82 12.16 -0.73
N ARG A 29 0.69 12.74 -1.93
CA ARG A 29 -0.46 13.59 -2.28
C ARG A 29 -1.79 12.82 -2.24
N GLN A 30 -1.81 11.58 -2.73
CA GLN A 30 -3.02 10.76 -2.79
C GLN A 30 -3.45 10.21 -1.42
N SER A 31 -2.49 9.84 -0.57
CA SER A 31 -2.76 9.26 0.75
C SER A 31 -2.84 10.28 1.89
N GLY A 32 -2.31 11.49 1.69
CA GLY A 32 -2.11 12.48 2.76
C GLY A 32 -0.89 12.20 3.66
N LEU A 33 -0.09 11.17 3.35
CA LEU A 33 1.14 10.87 4.08
C LEU A 33 2.32 11.69 3.56
N GLY A 34 3.24 12.04 4.47
CA GLY A 34 4.51 12.65 4.08
C GLY A 34 5.39 11.67 3.28
N GLN A 35 6.13 12.18 2.29
CA GLN A 35 7.03 11.36 1.46
C GLN A 35 8.09 10.61 2.29
N SER A 36 8.58 11.20 3.38
CA SER A 36 9.51 10.53 4.31
C SER A 36 8.89 9.33 5.04
N THR A 37 7.58 9.39 5.33
CA THR A 37 6.84 8.26 5.90
C THR A 37 6.74 7.13 4.88
N ILE A 38 6.36 7.44 3.64
CA ILE A 38 6.30 6.46 2.55
C ILE A 38 7.67 5.83 2.31
N SER A 39 8.73 6.63 2.25
CA SER A 39 10.10 6.12 2.12
C SER A 39 10.44 5.15 3.25
N SER A 40 10.12 5.50 4.50
CA SER A 40 10.41 4.65 5.66
C SER A 40 9.63 3.33 5.65
N ILE A 41 8.41 3.34 5.12
CA ILE A 41 7.60 2.13 4.88
C ILE A 41 8.26 1.24 3.83
N LEU A 42 8.65 1.82 2.70
CA LEU A 42 9.24 1.08 1.57
C LEU A 42 10.59 0.42 1.89
N ILE A 43 11.35 0.98 2.83
CA ILE A 43 12.62 0.40 3.31
C ILE A 43 12.47 -0.36 4.64
N GLU A 44 11.24 -0.61 5.09
CA GLU A 44 10.91 -1.38 6.30
C GLU A 44 11.50 -0.79 7.61
N LYS A 45 11.83 0.51 7.62
CA LYS A 45 12.52 1.18 8.75
C LYS A 45 11.64 1.38 9.98
N VAL A 46 10.31 1.37 9.81
CA VAL A 46 9.35 1.70 10.88
C VAL A 46 8.25 0.67 11.01
N ASP A 47 7.76 0.48 12.23
CA ASP A 47 6.44 -0.09 12.48
C ASP A 47 5.37 0.91 12.05
N THR A 48 4.57 0.52 11.07
CA THR A 48 3.53 1.38 10.50
C THR A 48 2.21 1.08 11.17
N SER A 49 1.55 2.11 11.71
CA SER A 49 0.23 1.96 12.30
C SER A 49 -0.81 1.55 11.25
N ILE A 50 -1.85 0.84 11.67
CA ILE A 50 -2.94 0.45 10.79
C ILE A 50 -3.57 1.67 10.11
N ASP A 51 -3.80 2.78 10.82
CA ASP A 51 -4.33 4.03 10.23
C ASP A 51 -3.55 4.50 8.99
N LYS A 52 -2.21 4.42 9.02
CA LYS A 52 -1.38 4.78 7.86
C LYS A 52 -1.53 3.79 6.72
N VAL A 53 -1.71 2.50 7.03
CA VAL A 53 -2.02 1.47 6.03
C VAL A 53 -3.39 1.75 5.41
N GLU A 54 -4.39 2.17 6.18
CA GLU A 54 -5.71 2.55 5.65
C GLU A 54 -5.61 3.75 4.70
N MET A 55 -4.82 4.76 5.06
CA MET A 55 -4.58 5.93 4.21
C MET A 55 -3.95 5.54 2.87
N LEU A 56 -2.98 4.61 2.87
CA LEU A 56 -2.40 4.05 1.65
C LEU A 56 -3.42 3.24 0.85
N ALA A 57 -4.19 2.37 1.51
CA ALA A 57 -5.17 1.52 0.86
C ALA A 57 -6.28 2.35 0.20
N LYS A 58 -6.77 3.40 0.87
CA LYS A 58 -7.72 4.38 0.33
C LYS A 58 -7.17 5.08 -0.92
N ALA A 59 -5.90 5.51 -0.90
CA ALA A 59 -5.25 6.09 -2.08
C ALA A 59 -5.25 5.13 -3.28
N PHE A 60 -5.15 3.83 -3.02
CA PHE A 60 -5.22 2.79 -4.05
C PHE A 60 -6.64 2.29 -4.37
N LYS A 61 -7.67 2.74 -3.64
CA LYS A 61 -9.05 2.22 -3.71
C LYS A 61 -9.12 0.73 -3.42
N LEU A 62 -8.48 0.34 -2.32
CA LEU A 62 -8.42 -1.03 -1.84
C LEU A 62 -8.85 -1.10 -0.37
N PRO A 63 -9.39 -2.25 0.07
CA PRO A 63 -9.56 -2.49 1.49
C PRO A 63 -8.19 -2.61 2.17
N THR A 64 -8.07 -2.13 3.41
CA THR A 64 -6.80 -2.09 4.17
C THR A 64 -6.07 -3.42 4.19
N TYR A 65 -6.79 -4.52 4.40
CA TYR A 65 -6.20 -5.85 4.49
C TYR A 65 -5.59 -6.33 3.18
N ALA A 66 -5.99 -5.77 2.02
CA ALA A 66 -5.42 -6.14 0.72
C ALA A 66 -3.92 -5.85 0.65
N LEU A 67 -3.46 -4.74 1.24
CA LEU A 67 -2.03 -4.40 1.29
C LEU A 67 -1.20 -5.38 2.14
N MET A 68 -1.84 -6.22 2.94
CA MET A 68 -1.20 -7.23 3.79
C MET A 68 -1.23 -8.64 3.18
N ILE A 69 -1.82 -8.81 2.00
CA ILE A 69 -1.86 -10.10 1.30
C ILE A 69 -0.59 -10.23 0.44
N PRO A 70 0.21 -11.29 0.61
CA PRO A 70 1.37 -11.54 -0.24
C PRO A 70 0.99 -11.56 -1.71
N ASP A 71 1.83 -10.96 -2.54
CA ASP A 71 1.68 -10.97 -4.00
C ASP A 71 0.31 -10.42 -4.46
N LEU A 72 -0.17 -9.37 -3.77
CA LEU A 72 -1.37 -8.61 -4.10
C LEU A 72 -1.54 -8.41 -5.61
N ASP A 73 -2.61 -8.99 -6.12
CA ASP A 73 -3.20 -8.73 -7.42
C ASP A 73 -4.46 -7.87 -7.24
N GLU A 74 -4.39 -6.63 -7.73
CA GLU A 74 -5.47 -5.66 -7.64
C GLU A 74 -6.74 -6.11 -8.37
N ALA A 75 -6.62 -6.94 -9.41
CA ALA A 75 -7.76 -7.45 -10.16
C ALA A 75 -8.73 -8.25 -9.28
N MET A 76 -8.21 -8.91 -8.24
CA MET A 76 -9.03 -9.67 -7.27
C MET A 76 -9.99 -8.79 -6.47
N PHE A 77 -9.68 -7.50 -6.30
CA PHE A 77 -10.49 -6.57 -5.52
C PHE A 77 -11.45 -5.75 -6.39
N LYS A 78 -11.03 -5.44 -7.62
CA LYS A 78 -11.86 -4.69 -8.58
C LYS A 78 -13.01 -5.51 -9.17
N HIS A 79 -12.82 -6.83 -9.33
CA HIS A 79 -13.84 -7.66 -9.98
C HIS A 79 -14.95 -8.13 -9.03
N ASN A 80 -14.71 -8.05 -7.71
CA ASN A 80 -15.59 -8.64 -6.69
C ASN A 80 -16.42 -7.61 -5.89
N GLY A 81 -16.45 -6.33 -6.30
CA GLY A 81 -17.13 -5.27 -5.54
C GLY A 81 -16.51 -4.98 -4.16
N LEU A 82 -15.30 -5.49 -3.90
CA LEU A 82 -14.56 -5.32 -2.64
C LEU A 82 -13.71 -4.04 -2.61
N GLY A 83 -13.67 -3.29 -3.72
CA GLY A 83 -12.94 -2.03 -3.88
C GLY A 83 -13.81 -0.77 -3.82
N ASP A 84 -15.13 -0.92 -3.66
CA ASP A 84 -16.06 0.21 -3.52
C ASP A 84 -16.13 0.65 -2.05
N ILE A 85 -15.10 1.39 -1.60
CA ILE A 85 -15.08 2.10 -0.31
C ILE A 85 -14.74 3.56 -0.55
#